data_AF-A0A0B2UKW7-F1
#
_entry.id   AF-A0A0B2UKW7-F1
#
_cell.length_a   1.000
_cell.length_b   1.000
_cell.length_c   1.000
_cell.angle_alpha   90.00
_cell.angle_beta   90.00
_cell.angle_gamma   90.00
#
_symmetry.space_group_name_H-M   'P 1'
#
loop_
_entity.id
_entity.type
_entity.pdbx_description
1 polymer ?
#
loop_
_entity_poly.entity_id
_entity_poly.type
_entity_poly.pdbx_seq_one_letter_code
_entity_poly.pdbx_strand_id
1 'polypeptide(L)'
;MLEIPAGTKRGFLYAKDDLILQIFKNCLDIEFLYTEVHEDMKVVAVKVLEESFLWTDDEDVVQNASYAFKCIHGREIAYGSINTLPQEGWEELVDCWSCHNCEFKTMLDLKPRPRKEGVLVSDFFLLINDVDLPECCKKNTACIRKLFYNEVMLDGVSDAVIIYSYLNTYFKSNASLFLEANHKKYEIRCFYKATLISASDNSIEKKESIKVGIKETHKRFDSGKNINSFYSEAIYNIIMSNKIDISMLGYCISFIIKSN
;
A
#
# COMPACT_ATOMS: atom_id res chain seq x y z
N MET A 1 -12.82 9.06 15.58
CA MET A 1 -12.66 8.71 14.15
C MET A 1 -13.73 7.69 13.80
N LEU A 2 -14.44 7.88 12.70
CA LEU A 2 -15.46 6.94 12.21
C LEU A 2 -14.93 6.20 10.98
N GLU A 3 -14.97 4.87 10.98
CA GLU A 3 -14.74 4.06 9.77
C GLU A 3 -16.07 3.62 9.14
N ILE A 4 -16.12 3.61 7.81
CA ILE A 4 -17.24 3.05 7.03
C ILE A 4 -16.66 2.17 5.91
N PRO A 5 -16.85 0.83 5.94
CA PRO A 5 -16.43 -0.05 4.85
C PRO A 5 -17.13 0.30 3.52
N ALA A 6 -16.53 -0.11 2.41
CA ALA A 6 -17.14 0.10 1.09
C ALA A 6 -18.52 -0.57 0.97
N GLY A 7 -19.47 0.09 0.28
CA GLY A 7 -20.79 -0.46 -0.02
C GLY A 7 -21.73 -0.64 1.18
N THR A 8 -21.41 -0.07 2.35
CA THR A 8 -22.24 -0.17 3.56
C THR A 8 -22.46 1.19 4.20
N LYS A 9 -23.59 1.33 4.90
CA LYS A 9 -23.91 2.47 5.79
C LYS A 9 -23.51 2.23 7.25
N ARG A 10 -23.11 1.01 7.58
CA ARG A 10 -22.70 0.61 8.93
C ARG A 10 -21.20 0.75 9.07
N GLY A 11 -20.77 1.20 10.24
CA GLY A 11 -19.38 1.48 10.53
C GLY A 11 -19.07 1.41 12.02
N PHE A 12 -17.85 1.79 12.38
CA PHE A 12 -17.40 1.85 13.77
C PHE A 12 -16.83 3.22 14.09
N LEU A 13 -17.33 3.84 15.15
CA LEU A 13 -16.82 5.08 15.71
C LEU A 13 -15.89 4.75 16.88
N TYR A 14 -14.63 5.13 16.72
CA TYR A 14 -13.59 5.04 17.74
C TYR A 14 -13.50 6.36 18.50
N ALA A 15 -13.76 6.33 19.80
CA ALA A 15 -13.82 7.50 20.67
C ALA A 15 -13.11 7.25 22.02
N LYS A 16 -12.15 8.11 22.36
CA LYS A 16 -11.47 8.09 23.68
C LYS A 16 -12.33 8.67 24.80
N ASP A 17 -13.30 9.49 24.46
CA ASP A 17 -14.21 10.15 25.40
C ASP A 17 -15.59 10.40 24.76
N ASP A 18 -16.53 10.87 25.57
CA ASP A 18 -17.88 11.19 25.12
C ASP A 18 -17.96 12.50 24.31
N LEU A 19 -16.94 13.35 24.35
CA LEU A 19 -16.88 14.58 23.57
C LEU A 19 -16.80 14.24 22.07
N ILE A 20 -15.97 13.26 21.70
CA ILE A 20 -15.90 12.77 20.32
C ILE A 20 -17.26 12.27 19.84
N LEU A 21 -18.01 11.53 20.69
CA LEU A 21 -19.34 11.04 20.34
C LEU A 21 -20.32 12.20 20.08
N GLN A 22 -20.23 13.27 20.87
CA GLN A 22 -21.06 14.47 20.69
C GLN A 22 -20.70 15.22 19.41
N ILE A 23 -19.40 15.38 19.10
CA ILE A 23 -18.94 16.00 17.85
C ILE A 23 -19.54 15.26 16.64
N PHE A 24 -19.43 13.93 16.62
CA PHE A 24 -19.97 13.14 15.52
C PHE A 24 -21.50 13.22 15.42
N LYS A 25 -22.22 13.24 16.54
CA LYS A 25 -23.68 13.46 16.56
C LYS A 25 -24.11 14.83 16.02
N ASN A 26 -23.29 15.86 16.25
CA ASN A 26 -23.60 17.21 15.81
C ASN A 26 -23.24 17.43 14.33
N CYS A 27 -22.23 16.72 13.82
CA CYS A 27 -21.75 16.87 12.45
C CYS A 27 -22.41 15.91 11.47
N LEU A 28 -22.91 14.75 11.92
CA LEU A 28 -23.43 13.68 11.05
C LEU A 28 -24.74 13.12 11.58
N ASP A 29 -25.65 12.79 10.66
CA ASP A 29 -26.83 12.00 10.98
C ASP A 29 -26.48 10.51 11.16
N ILE A 30 -26.26 10.11 12.41
CA ILE A 30 -25.80 8.77 12.80
C ILE A 30 -26.70 8.14 13.87
N GLU A 31 -27.03 6.87 13.65
CA GLU A 31 -27.71 6.01 14.61
C GLU A 31 -26.67 5.16 15.36
N PHE A 32 -26.69 5.22 16.69
CA PHE A 32 -25.83 4.38 17.54
C PHE A 32 -26.51 3.04 17.82
N LEU A 33 -25.84 1.94 17.49
CA LEU A 33 -26.39 0.59 17.56
C LEU A 33 -25.99 -0.13 18.85
N TYR A 34 -24.69 -0.22 19.11
CA TYR A 34 -24.14 -0.77 20.36
C TYR A 34 -22.74 -0.20 20.62
N THR A 35 -22.29 -0.32 21.87
CA THR A 35 -20.99 0.19 22.31
C THR A 35 -20.22 -0.89 23.05
N GLU A 36 -18.96 -1.05 22.69
CA GLU A 36 -17.98 -1.84 23.42
C GLU A 36 -16.89 -0.93 23.98
N VAL A 37 -16.31 -1.32 25.11
CA VAL A 37 -15.21 -0.59 25.75
C VAL A 37 -13.97 -1.49 25.74
N HIS A 38 -12.92 -1.03 25.07
CA HIS A 38 -11.63 -1.70 24.94
C HIS A 38 -10.57 -0.81 25.58
N GLU A 39 -10.18 -1.12 26.81
CA GLU A 39 -9.27 -0.29 27.62
C GLU A 39 -9.75 1.17 27.66
N ASP A 40 -8.99 2.10 27.03
CA ASP A 40 -9.27 3.54 26.99
C ASP A 40 -10.04 3.97 25.72
N MET A 41 -10.55 3.01 24.94
CA MET A 41 -11.24 3.27 23.66
C MET A 41 -12.68 2.74 23.69
N LYS A 42 -13.65 3.61 23.42
CA LYS A 42 -15.02 3.22 23.11
C LYS A 42 -15.15 2.93 21.62
N VAL A 43 -15.63 1.74 21.29
CA VAL A 43 -15.97 1.31 19.93
C VAL A 43 -17.47 1.29 19.82
N VAL A 44 -18.03 2.26 19.11
CA VAL A 44 -19.48 2.39 18.92
C VAL A 44 -19.81 1.91 17.51
N ALA A 45 -20.61 0.86 17.39
CA ALA A 45 -21.18 0.49 16.10
C ALA A 45 -22.24 1.53 15.72
N VAL A 46 -22.12 2.07 14.51
CA VAL A 46 -23.00 3.12 14.02
C VAL A 46 -23.60 2.77 12.67
N LYS A 47 -24.71 3.43 12.34
CA LYS A 47 -25.27 3.48 10.99
C LYS A 47 -25.40 4.93 10.57
N VAL A 48 -24.75 5.30 9.48
CA VAL A 48 -24.86 6.62 8.87
C VAL A 48 -26.11 6.67 8.00
N LEU A 49 -26.95 7.68 8.20
CA LEU A 49 -28.24 7.78 7.49
C LEU A 49 -28.08 8.48 6.13
N GLU A 50 -27.15 9.43 6.05
CA GLU A 50 -26.83 10.18 4.84
C GLU A 50 -26.24 9.30 3.72
N GLU A 51 -26.85 9.34 2.53
CA GLU A 51 -26.40 8.63 1.33
C GLU A 51 -25.03 9.13 0.82
N SER A 52 -24.65 10.37 1.14
CA SER A 52 -23.39 10.99 0.71
C SER A 52 -22.12 10.30 1.25
N PHE A 53 -22.30 9.34 2.17
CA PHE A 53 -21.23 8.53 2.76
C PHE A 53 -21.16 7.12 2.21
N LEU A 54 -22.13 6.71 1.38
CA LEU A 54 -21.98 5.50 0.58
C LEU A 54 -20.94 5.76 -0.49
N TRP A 55 -19.93 4.91 -0.48
CA TRP A 55 -18.87 4.91 -1.47
C TRP A 55 -18.67 3.48 -1.96
N THR A 56 -18.39 3.36 -3.25
CA THR A 56 -17.99 2.11 -3.88
C THR A 56 -16.49 2.04 -3.88
N ASP A 57 -15.96 0.83 -3.70
CA ASP A 57 -14.57 0.58 -4.04
C ASP A 57 -14.46 0.66 -5.56
N ASP A 58 -14.20 1.87 -6.07
CA ASP A 58 -13.98 2.06 -7.50
C ASP A 58 -12.72 1.29 -7.90
N GLU A 59 -12.73 0.69 -9.09
CA GLU A 59 -11.50 0.12 -9.66
C GLU A 59 -10.48 1.24 -9.78
N ASP A 60 -9.51 1.26 -8.87
CA ASP A 60 -8.43 2.24 -8.90
C ASP A 60 -7.82 2.25 -10.31
N VAL A 61 -8.03 3.36 -11.03
CA VAL A 61 -7.17 3.72 -12.15
C VAL A 61 -5.81 3.87 -11.53
N VAL A 62 -4.92 2.91 -11.78
CA VAL A 62 -3.50 3.05 -11.50
C VAL A 62 -3.11 4.36 -12.18
N GLN A 63 -2.98 5.43 -11.39
CA GLN A 63 -2.45 6.67 -11.91
C GLN A 63 -1.04 6.29 -12.35
N ASN A 64 -0.86 6.17 -13.65
CA ASN A 64 0.44 6.22 -14.26
C ASN A 64 0.98 7.60 -13.90
N ALA A 65 1.63 7.70 -12.74
CA ALA A 65 2.37 8.87 -12.36
C ALA A 65 3.25 9.21 -13.55
N SER A 66 3.27 10.48 -13.96
CA SER A 66 4.27 10.93 -14.92
C SER A 66 5.61 10.79 -14.23
N TYR A 67 6.29 9.66 -14.46
CA TYR A 67 7.52 9.32 -13.77
C TYR A 67 8.68 10.20 -14.25
N ALA A 68 8.78 11.42 -13.74
CA ALA A 68 9.97 12.25 -13.94
C ALA A 68 11.09 11.75 -13.01
N PHE A 69 11.86 10.77 -13.48
CA PHE A 69 12.97 10.21 -12.72
C PHE A 69 14.18 11.14 -12.73
N LYS A 70 14.67 11.52 -11.55
CA LYS A 70 15.97 12.17 -11.36
C LYS A 70 16.88 11.24 -10.55
N CYS A 71 18.17 11.25 -10.83
CA CYS A 71 19.14 10.55 -10.00
C CYS A 71 19.32 11.28 -8.65
N ILE A 72 19.99 10.64 -7.69
CA ILE A 72 20.32 11.26 -6.38
C ILE A 72 21.11 12.58 -6.48
N HIS A 73 21.76 12.83 -7.62
CA HIS A 73 22.49 14.08 -7.89
C HIS A 73 21.62 15.16 -8.56
N GLY A 74 20.31 14.94 -8.66
CA GLY A 74 19.33 15.87 -9.25
C GLY A 74 19.33 15.92 -10.79
N ARG A 75 20.03 15.02 -11.48
CA ARG A 75 20.02 14.95 -12.95
C ARG A 75 18.88 14.08 -13.44
N GLU A 76 18.15 14.56 -14.44
CA GLU A 76 17.09 13.81 -15.10
C GLU A 76 17.62 12.54 -15.78
N ILE A 77 16.87 11.45 -15.67
CA ILE A 77 17.12 10.19 -16.35
C ILE A 77 16.28 10.18 -17.62
N ALA A 78 16.91 10.36 -18.78
CA ALA A 78 16.22 10.35 -20.06
C ALA A 78 15.83 8.92 -20.47
N TYR A 79 14.61 8.76 -20.97
CA TYR A 79 14.10 7.49 -21.49
C TYR A 79 13.14 7.74 -22.66
N GLY A 80 13.12 6.83 -23.63
CA GLY A 80 12.20 6.83 -24.76
C GLY A 80 10.95 5.99 -24.52
N SER A 81 10.98 5.04 -23.57
CA SER A 81 9.81 4.22 -23.22
C SER A 81 9.80 3.79 -21.76
N ILE A 82 8.60 3.69 -21.18
CA ILE A 82 8.35 3.08 -19.87
C ILE A 82 7.40 1.90 -20.06
N ASN A 83 7.72 0.75 -19.47
CA ASN A 83 6.82 -0.40 -19.42
C ASN A 83 6.76 -0.96 -17.99
N THR A 84 5.58 -1.38 -17.55
CA THR A 84 5.43 -2.01 -16.23
C THR A 84 5.90 -3.46 -16.29
N LEU A 85 6.62 -3.89 -15.24
CA LEU A 85 6.95 -5.29 -15.04
C LEU A 85 5.68 -6.09 -14.75
N PRO A 86 5.62 -7.37 -15.15
CA PRO A 86 4.57 -8.26 -14.68
C PRO A 86 4.51 -8.27 -13.15
N GLN A 87 3.30 -8.40 -12.59
CA GLN A 87 3.13 -8.56 -11.15
C GLN A 87 3.79 -9.87 -10.67
N GLU A 88 4.24 -9.89 -9.40
CA GLU A 88 4.77 -11.09 -8.77
C GLU A 88 3.81 -12.27 -8.91
N GLY A 89 4.33 -13.46 -9.22
CA GLY A 89 3.52 -14.69 -9.39
C GLY A 89 3.05 -14.94 -10.82
N TRP A 90 3.42 -14.10 -11.80
CA TRP A 90 3.20 -14.42 -13.22
C TRP A 90 3.94 -15.71 -13.63
N GLU A 91 5.07 -16.00 -12.98
CA GLU A 91 5.83 -17.24 -13.17
C GLU A 91 4.99 -18.47 -12.78
N GLU A 92 4.19 -18.36 -11.71
CA GLU A 92 3.31 -19.44 -11.26
C GLU A 92 2.19 -19.72 -12.28
N LEU A 93 1.73 -18.70 -13.00
CA LEU A 93 0.78 -18.88 -14.10
C LEU A 93 1.41 -19.65 -15.27
N VAL A 94 2.69 -19.38 -15.57
CA VAL A 94 3.45 -20.13 -16.58
C VAL A 94 3.67 -21.56 -16.12
N ASP A 95 3.95 -21.80 -14.84
CA ASP A 95 4.10 -23.14 -14.26
C ASP A 95 2.79 -23.94 -14.29
N CYS A 96 1.67 -23.30 -13.96
CA CYS A 96 0.34 -23.94 -14.02
C CYS A 96 -0.05 -24.33 -15.44
N TRP A 97 0.36 -23.55 -16.45
CA TRP A 97 0.10 -23.85 -17.86
C TRP A 97 1.09 -24.86 -18.45
N SER A 98 2.33 -24.90 -17.95
CA SER A 98 3.40 -25.75 -18.47
C SER A 98 3.42 -27.18 -17.91
N CYS A 99 2.55 -27.50 -16.95
CA CYS A 99 2.41 -28.87 -16.42
C CYS A 99 2.03 -29.91 -17.49
N HIS A 100 1.54 -29.48 -18.66
CA HIS A 100 1.24 -30.35 -19.81
C HIS A 100 2.14 -30.13 -21.02
N ASN A 101 3.01 -29.10 -21.05
CA ASN A 101 3.90 -28.86 -22.17
C ASN A 101 5.20 -28.17 -21.72
N CYS A 102 6.33 -28.82 -22.02
CA CYS A 102 7.70 -28.30 -21.80
C CYS A 102 8.03 -27.01 -22.59
N GLU A 103 7.08 -26.47 -23.34
CA GLU A 103 7.21 -25.36 -24.28
C GLU A 103 7.62 -24.04 -23.61
N PHE A 104 7.29 -23.87 -22.32
CA PHE A 104 7.58 -22.66 -21.56
C PHE A 104 8.63 -22.84 -20.46
N LYS A 105 9.25 -24.02 -20.35
CA LYS A 105 10.27 -24.29 -19.33
C LYS A 105 11.46 -23.33 -19.43
N THR A 106 11.80 -22.90 -20.64
CA THR A 106 12.86 -21.91 -20.90
C THR A 106 12.44 -20.48 -20.59
N MET A 107 11.14 -20.20 -20.43
CA MET A 107 10.66 -18.87 -20.02
C MET A 107 10.95 -18.57 -18.55
N LEU A 108 11.11 -19.60 -17.71
CA LEU A 108 11.48 -19.44 -16.30
C LEU A 108 12.90 -18.86 -16.11
N ASP A 109 13.77 -19.05 -17.09
CA ASP A 109 15.14 -18.51 -17.08
C ASP A 109 15.23 -17.08 -17.67
N LEU A 110 14.14 -16.55 -18.23
CA LEU A 110 14.13 -15.22 -18.83
C LEU A 110 14.20 -14.15 -17.74
N LYS A 111 15.30 -13.39 -17.74
CA LYS A 111 15.42 -12.20 -16.91
C LYS A 111 14.84 -11.01 -17.67
N PRO A 112 13.91 -10.22 -17.09
CA PRO A 112 13.40 -9.03 -17.75
C PRO A 112 14.55 -8.07 -18.08
N ARG A 113 14.56 -7.58 -19.33
CA ARG A 113 15.55 -6.62 -19.80
C ARG A 113 14.87 -5.41 -20.45
N PRO A 114 15.19 -4.18 -20.02
CA PRO A 114 14.73 -3.00 -20.72
C PRO A 114 15.31 -2.97 -22.14
N ARG A 115 14.55 -2.42 -23.08
CA ARG A 115 15.08 -2.04 -24.41
C ARG A 115 16.05 -0.87 -24.25
N LYS A 116 16.82 -0.54 -25.29
CA LYS A 116 17.64 0.69 -25.31
C LYS A 116 16.74 1.90 -25.02
N GLU A 117 17.18 2.80 -24.14
CA GLU A 117 16.40 3.96 -23.69
C GLU A 117 15.04 3.55 -23.07
N GLY A 118 14.92 2.31 -22.61
CA GLY A 118 13.73 1.77 -21.97
C GLY A 118 13.90 1.70 -20.45
N VAL A 119 12.81 1.95 -19.73
CA VAL A 119 12.72 1.73 -18.29
C VAL A 119 11.63 0.71 -18.03
N LEU A 120 11.94 -0.32 -17.23
CA LEU A 120 10.93 -1.23 -16.69
C LEU A 120 10.61 -0.82 -15.26
N VAL A 121 9.33 -0.58 -14.94
CA VAL A 121 8.90 -0.09 -13.61
C VAL A 121 8.15 -1.19 -12.86
N SER A 122 8.38 -1.27 -11.55
CA SER A 122 7.62 -2.07 -10.58
C SER A 122 7.08 -1.14 -9.49
N ASP A 123 6.46 -1.70 -8.46
CA ASP A 123 5.85 -0.93 -7.37
C ASP A 123 6.88 -0.14 -6.55
N PHE A 124 8.08 -0.69 -6.33
CA PHE A 124 9.12 -0.05 -5.49
C PHE A 124 10.45 0.22 -6.18
N PHE A 125 10.60 -0.20 -7.44
CA PHE A 125 11.87 -0.10 -8.13
C PHE A 125 11.68 -0.01 -9.64
N LEU A 126 12.75 0.39 -10.32
CA LEU A 126 12.88 0.33 -11.76
C LEU A 126 14.09 -0.49 -12.18
N LEU A 127 14.05 -1.02 -13.40
CA LEU A 127 15.17 -1.61 -14.12
C LEU A 127 15.52 -0.72 -15.32
N ILE A 128 16.77 -0.33 -15.42
CA ILE A 128 17.31 0.50 -16.50
C ILE A 128 18.68 -0.01 -16.93
N ASN A 129 19.05 0.13 -18.20
CA ASN A 129 20.42 -0.13 -18.61
C ASN A 129 21.35 0.93 -18.01
N ASP A 130 22.50 0.52 -17.47
CA ASP A 130 23.45 1.47 -16.85
C ASP A 130 23.95 2.51 -17.87
N VAL A 131 24.03 2.15 -19.15
CA VAL A 131 24.40 3.08 -20.24
C VAL A 131 23.39 4.23 -20.44
N ASP A 132 22.13 4.02 -20.06
CA ASP A 132 21.04 5.00 -20.19
C ASP A 132 20.95 5.94 -18.95
N LEU A 133 21.73 5.67 -17.90
CA LEU A 133 21.81 6.56 -16.73
C LEU A 133 22.62 7.83 -17.03
N PRO A 134 22.43 8.93 -16.28
CA PRO A 134 23.31 10.08 -16.34
C PRO A 134 24.77 9.71 -16.00
N GLU A 135 25.74 10.37 -16.63
CA GLU A 135 27.19 10.09 -16.42
C GLU A 135 27.61 10.05 -14.95
N CYS A 136 26.99 10.85 -14.08
CA CYS A 136 27.28 10.85 -12.64
C CYS A 136 26.89 9.54 -11.91
N CYS A 137 26.07 8.70 -12.52
CA CYS A 137 25.55 7.46 -11.94
C CYS A 137 25.97 6.19 -12.71
N LYS A 138 26.56 6.35 -13.91
CA LYS A 138 27.10 5.24 -14.68
C LYS A 138 28.25 4.57 -13.92
N LYS A 139 28.22 3.24 -13.85
CA LYS A 139 29.27 2.44 -13.22
C LYS A 139 29.79 1.35 -14.16
N ASN A 140 28.89 0.65 -14.85
CA ASN A 140 29.23 -0.44 -15.75
C ASN A 140 28.19 -0.53 -16.87
N THR A 141 28.54 -0.03 -18.05
CA THR A 141 27.65 0.12 -19.20
C THR A 141 27.08 -1.19 -19.76
N ALA A 142 27.63 -2.35 -19.37
CA ALA A 142 27.16 -3.66 -19.81
C ALA A 142 26.11 -4.31 -18.88
N CYS A 143 25.66 -3.62 -17.84
CA CYS A 143 24.71 -4.19 -16.87
C CYS A 143 23.35 -3.47 -16.83
N ILE A 144 22.34 -4.21 -16.35
CA ILE A 144 21.04 -3.68 -15.97
C ILE A 144 21.10 -3.34 -14.48
N ARG A 145 20.67 -2.13 -14.13
CA ARG A 145 20.60 -1.65 -12.75
C ARG A 145 19.18 -1.75 -12.24
N LYS A 146 19.02 -2.40 -11.08
CA LYS A 146 17.84 -2.25 -10.24
C LYS A 146 18.06 -1.05 -9.33
N LEU A 147 17.17 -0.06 -9.42
CA LEU A 147 17.18 1.13 -8.57
C LEU A 147 15.85 1.21 -7.84
N PHE A 148 15.87 1.23 -6.52
CA PHE A 148 14.66 1.44 -5.74
C PHE A 148 14.23 2.90 -5.78
N TYR A 149 12.93 3.17 -5.62
CA TYR A 149 12.42 4.53 -5.66
C TYR A 149 12.95 5.44 -4.54
N ASN A 150 13.42 4.87 -3.42
CA ASN A 150 14.13 5.63 -2.38
C ASN A 150 15.59 5.94 -2.76
N GLU A 151 16.10 5.39 -3.86
CA GLU A 151 17.44 5.63 -4.40
C GLU A 151 17.40 6.55 -5.64
N VAL A 152 16.21 6.99 -6.06
CA VAL A 152 16.00 7.97 -7.12
C VAL A 152 15.07 9.07 -6.61
N MET A 153 15.11 10.24 -7.23
CA MET A 153 14.17 11.31 -6.92
C MET A 153 12.99 11.19 -7.88
N LEU A 154 11.82 10.90 -7.34
CA LEU A 154 10.55 10.98 -8.06
C LEU A 154 9.94 12.35 -7.85
N ASP A 155 9.72 13.09 -8.94
CA ASP A 155 9.09 14.40 -8.83
C ASP A 155 7.61 14.27 -8.47
N GLY A 156 7.17 14.95 -7.42
CA GLY A 156 5.77 15.01 -7.00
C GLY A 156 5.15 13.71 -6.46
N VAL A 157 5.92 12.65 -6.21
CA VAL A 157 5.39 11.39 -5.65
C VAL A 157 6.14 11.03 -4.37
N SER A 158 5.40 10.91 -3.26
CA SER A 158 5.96 10.51 -1.97
C SER A 158 5.97 8.98 -1.79
N ASP A 159 6.88 8.48 -0.95
CA ASP A 159 6.92 7.06 -0.59
C ASP A 159 5.60 6.56 0.03
N ALA A 160 4.87 7.42 0.73
CA ALA A 160 3.57 7.08 1.29
C ALA A 160 2.52 6.78 0.21
N VAL A 161 2.53 7.53 -0.90
CA VAL A 161 1.67 7.28 -2.06
C VAL A 161 2.03 5.96 -2.74
N ILE A 162 3.33 5.70 -2.90
CA ILE A 162 3.85 4.44 -3.48
C ILE A 162 3.42 3.24 -2.64
N ILE A 163 3.62 3.32 -1.32
CA ILE A 163 3.25 2.26 -0.38
C ILE A 163 1.75 2.01 -0.38
N TYR A 164 0.93 3.07 -0.36
CA TYR A 164 -0.52 2.91 -0.42
C TYR A 164 -0.94 2.19 -1.71
N SER A 165 -0.44 2.65 -2.87
CA SER A 165 -0.76 2.07 -4.18
C SER A 165 -0.37 0.58 -4.26
N TYR A 166 0.83 0.25 -3.78
CA TYR A 166 1.31 -1.13 -3.69
C TYR A 166 0.37 -1.99 -2.84
N LEU A 167 0.11 -1.61 -1.58
CA LEU A 167 -0.68 -2.41 -0.66
C LEU A 167 -2.13 -2.56 -1.13
N ASN A 168 -2.68 -1.49 -1.67
CA ASN A 168 -4.01 -1.47 -2.26
C ASN A 168 -4.15 -2.49 -3.40
N THR A 169 -3.14 -2.60 -4.26
CA THR A 169 -3.12 -3.57 -5.35
C THR A 169 -2.82 -4.98 -4.84
N TYR A 170 -1.81 -5.13 -3.99
CA TYR A 170 -1.37 -6.41 -3.42
C TYR A 170 -2.52 -7.13 -2.70
N PHE A 171 -3.32 -6.41 -1.92
CA PHE A 171 -4.42 -6.98 -1.15
C PHE A 171 -5.69 -7.32 -1.97
N LYS A 172 -5.72 -7.02 -3.29
CA LYS A 172 -6.80 -7.50 -4.18
C LYS A 172 -6.74 -9.01 -4.37
N SER A 173 -5.53 -9.58 -4.35
CA SER A 173 -5.30 -11.01 -4.62
C SER A 173 -4.65 -11.74 -3.44
N ASN A 174 -4.09 -11.02 -2.47
CA ASN A 174 -3.43 -11.60 -1.32
C ASN A 174 -4.14 -11.20 -0.02
N ALA A 175 -4.37 -12.14 0.88
CA ALA A 175 -5.01 -11.82 2.17
C ALA A 175 -4.01 -11.28 3.21
N SER A 176 -2.71 -11.52 3.04
CA SER A 176 -1.68 -11.15 4.01
C SER A 176 -0.34 -10.85 3.35
N LEU A 177 0.37 -9.88 3.91
CA LEU A 177 1.74 -9.51 3.56
C LEU A 177 2.66 -9.91 4.72
N PHE A 178 3.80 -10.52 4.39
CA PHE A 178 4.85 -10.81 5.35
C PHE A 178 6.06 -9.92 5.05
N LEU A 179 6.54 -9.20 6.06
CA LEU A 179 7.73 -8.36 5.92
C LEU A 179 8.62 -8.44 7.16
N GLU A 180 9.87 -8.05 7.00
CA GLU A 180 10.83 -7.90 8.08
C GLU A 180 11.12 -6.41 8.29
N ALA A 181 10.93 -5.93 9.52
CA ALA A 181 11.24 -4.56 9.93
C ALA A 181 11.82 -4.59 11.35
N ASN A 182 12.76 -3.71 11.67
CA ASN A 182 13.37 -3.66 13.01
C ASN A 182 13.88 -5.02 13.51
N HIS A 183 14.46 -5.84 12.62
CA HIS A 183 14.93 -7.21 12.88
C HIS A 183 13.84 -8.20 13.37
N LYS A 184 12.58 -7.87 13.15
CA LYS A 184 11.41 -8.68 13.51
C LYS A 184 10.54 -8.94 12.30
N LYS A 185 9.84 -10.07 12.32
CA LYS A 185 8.97 -10.51 11.25
C LYS A 185 7.54 -10.19 11.60
N TYR A 186 6.82 -9.59 10.65
CA TYR A 186 5.44 -9.16 10.84
C TYR A 186 4.52 -9.80 9.80
N GLU A 187 3.33 -10.17 10.25
CA GLU A 187 2.21 -10.53 9.39
C GLU A 187 1.23 -9.36 9.39
N ILE A 188 0.99 -8.79 8.22
CA ILE A 188 0.02 -7.72 7.99
C ILE A 188 -1.15 -8.33 7.24
N ARG A 189 -2.33 -8.30 7.85
CA ARG A 189 -3.57 -8.83 7.27
C ARG A 189 -4.48 -7.70 6.83
N CYS A 190 -4.97 -7.75 5.60
CA CYS A 190 -6.01 -6.84 5.16
C CYS A 190 -7.38 -7.34 5.64
N PHE A 191 -8.21 -6.44 6.17
CA PHE A 191 -9.59 -6.74 6.50
C PHE A 191 -10.53 -6.26 5.39
N TYR A 192 -10.45 -4.97 5.04
CA TYR A 192 -11.24 -4.34 3.99
C TYR A 192 -10.77 -2.90 3.75
N LYS A 193 -11.16 -2.32 2.62
CA LYS A 193 -11.06 -0.86 2.42
C LYS A 193 -12.19 -0.13 3.14
N ALA A 194 -11.90 1.05 3.66
CA ALA A 194 -12.83 1.87 4.43
C ALA A 194 -12.63 3.36 4.12
N THR A 195 -13.71 4.13 4.18
CA THR A 195 -13.61 5.58 4.33
C THR A 195 -13.46 5.89 5.81
N LEU A 196 -12.40 6.62 6.15
CA LEU A 196 -12.22 7.23 7.45
C LEU A 196 -12.76 8.64 7.45
N ILE A 197 -13.50 8.94 8.49
CA ILE A 197 -14.14 10.23 8.70
C ILE A 197 -13.58 10.79 10.00
N SER A 198 -12.97 11.96 9.89
CA SER A 198 -12.54 12.78 11.02
C SER A 198 -13.47 13.99 11.09
N ALA A 199 -13.89 14.34 12.30
CA ALA A 199 -14.74 15.50 12.55
C ALA A 199 -14.05 16.42 13.56
N SER A 200 -14.02 17.72 13.26
CA SER A 200 -13.52 18.77 14.15
C SER A 200 -14.46 19.97 14.08
N ASP A 201 -15.04 20.38 15.21
CA ASP A 201 -15.94 21.51 15.50
C ASP A 201 -17.01 21.94 14.46
N ASN A 202 -16.74 21.95 13.15
CA ASN A 202 -17.70 22.13 12.04
C ASN A 202 -17.23 21.57 10.68
N SER A 203 -16.13 20.83 10.61
CA SER A 203 -15.63 20.24 9.37
C SER A 203 -15.56 18.72 9.46
N ILE A 204 -15.82 18.09 8.33
CA ILE A 204 -15.67 16.66 8.14
C ILE A 204 -14.63 16.44 7.06
N GLU A 205 -13.61 15.66 7.38
CA GLU A 205 -12.61 15.20 6.44
C GLU A 205 -12.85 13.72 6.16
N LYS A 206 -13.00 13.37 4.88
CA LYS A 206 -13.12 11.99 4.41
C LYS A 206 -11.81 11.57 3.75
N LYS A 207 -11.27 10.42 4.16
CA LYS A 207 -10.08 9.83 3.53
C LYS A 207 -10.32 8.37 3.23
N GLU A 208 -9.92 7.93 2.05
CA GLU A 208 -9.84 6.51 1.74
C GLU A 208 -8.74 5.86 2.58
N SER A 209 -8.98 4.62 2.97
CA SER A 209 -8.05 3.85 3.77
C SER A 209 -8.20 2.34 3.56
N ILE A 210 -7.16 1.62 3.96
CA ILE A 210 -7.17 0.17 4.08
C ILE A 210 -7.10 -0.18 5.56
N LYS A 211 -8.11 -0.89 6.08
CA LYS A 211 -8.07 -1.43 7.44
C LYS A 211 -7.19 -2.66 7.46
N VAL A 212 -6.14 -2.61 8.27
CA VAL A 212 -5.17 -3.69 8.41
C VAL A 212 -4.99 -4.10 9.86
N GLY A 213 -4.57 -5.33 10.06
CA GLY A 213 -4.09 -5.85 11.33
C GLY A 213 -2.62 -6.19 11.22
N ILE A 214 -1.81 -5.83 12.21
CA ILE A 214 -0.39 -6.19 12.28
C ILE A 214 -0.10 -6.99 13.54
N LYS A 215 0.73 -8.03 13.41
CA LYS A 215 1.29 -8.79 14.53
C LYS A 215 2.69 -9.32 14.21
N GLU A 216 3.48 -9.52 15.25
CA GLU A 216 4.76 -10.24 15.13
C GLU A 216 4.49 -11.73 14.81
N THR A 217 5.34 -12.34 13.99
CA THR A 217 5.19 -13.73 13.55
C THR A 217 6.53 -14.45 13.48
N HIS A 218 6.51 -15.78 13.65
CA HIS A 218 7.67 -16.65 13.45
C HIS A 218 7.57 -17.46 12.15
N LYS A 219 6.54 -17.22 11.33
CA LYS A 219 6.38 -17.88 10.03
C LYS A 219 7.60 -17.58 9.15
N ARG A 220 8.10 -18.61 8.48
CA ARG A 220 9.09 -18.44 7.41
C ARG A 220 8.36 -17.94 6.17
N PHE A 221 8.93 -16.93 5.54
CA PHE A 221 8.50 -16.44 4.24
C PHE A 221 9.77 -16.19 3.42
N ASP A 222 9.68 -16.37 2.11
CA ASP A 222 10.75 -15.94 1.23
C ASP A 222 10.78 -14.42 1.24
N SER A 223 11.93 -13.86 1.62
CA SER A 223 12.12 -12.42 1.55
C SER A 223 12.03 -12.01 0.07
N GLY A 224 10.90 -11.43 -0.32
CA GLY A 224 10.68 -10.96 -1.68
C GLY A 224 11.76 -9.95 -2.06
N LYS A 225 12.47 -10.19 -3.17
CA LYS A 225 13.54 -9.29 -3.66
C LYS A 225 13.02 -7.91 -4.09
N ASN A 226 11.71 -7.70 -4.06
CA ASN A 226 11.02 -6.57 -4.68
C ASN A 226 10.66 -5.47 -3.69
N ILE A 227 10.74 -5.73 -2.39
CA ILE A 227 10.68 -4.72 -1.33
C ILE A 227 12.04 -4.71 -0.63
N ASN A 228 12.72 -3.56 -0.58
CA ASN A 228 13.97 -3.45 0.18
C ASN A 228 13.68 -3.21 1.67
N SER A 229 14.75 -3.17 2.48
CA SER A 229 14.63 -2.88 3.92
C SER A 229 14.01 -1.51 4.19
N PHE A 230 14.34 -0.49 3.38
CA PHE A 230 13.75 0.84 3.51
C PHE A 230 12.23 0.81 3.38
N TYR A 231 11.68 0.21 2.33
CA TYR A 231 10.23 0.12 2.13
C TYR A 231 9.56 -0.79 3.16
N SER A 232 10.23 -1.84 3.61
CA SER A 232 9.71 -2.71 4.67
C SER A 232 9.54 -1.93 5.99
N GLU A 233 10.53 -1.12 6.35
CA GLU A 233 10.47 -0.22 7.51
C GLU A 233 9.46 0.90 7.32
N ALA A 234 9.38 1.50 6.13
CA ALA A 234 8.42 2.56 5.84
C ALA A 234 6.97 2.08 5.93
N ILE A 235 6.66 0.89 5.38
CA ILE A 235 5.35 0.24 5.52
C ILE A 235 5.04 0.01 6.99
N TYR A 236 5.98 -0.57 7.75
CA TYR A 236 5.82 -0.78 9.19
C TYR A 236 5.52 0.54 9.93
N ASN A 237 6.29 1.59 9.65
CA ASN A 237 6.14 2.89 10.30
C ASN A 237 4.76 3.53 10.01
N ILE A 238 4.29 3.48 8.76
CA ILE A 238 2.94 3.96 8.39
C ILE A 238 1.85 3.21 9.15
N ILE A 239 1.97 1.89 9.26
CA ILE A 239 1.00 1.07 9.99
C ILE A 239 1.05 1.40 11.49
N MET A 240 2.23 1.52 12.07
CA MET A 240 2.35 1.79 13.50
C MET A 240 1.94 3.21 13.88
N SER A 241 2.15 4.21 13.02
CA SER A 241 1.74 5.60 13.28
C SER A 241 0.23 5.77 13.29
N ASN A 242 -0.50 4.94 12.54
CA ASN A 242 -1.96 4.99 12.41
C ASN A 242 -2.67 3.89 13.20
N LYS A 243 -1.94 3.20 14.07
CA LYS A 243 -2.52 2.17 14.95
C LYS A 243 -3.60 2.80 15.84
N ILE A 244 -4.71 2.09 15.96
CA ILE A 244 -5.69 2.35 17.01
C ILE A 244 -5.40 1.42 18.20
N ASP A 245 -5.70 1.88 19.41
CA ASP A 245 -5.46 1.15 20.66
C ASP A 245 -6.48 0.00 20.85
N ILE A 246 -6.65 -0.83 19.82
CA ILE A 246 -7.58 -1.97 19.76
C ILE A 246 -6.85 -3.15 19.13
N SER A 247 -7.10 -4.33 19.69
CA SER A 247 -6.64 -5.60 19.14
C SER A 247 -7.82 -6.47 18.74
N MET A 248 -7.74 -7.13 17.57
CA MET A 248 -8.75 -8.07 17.08
C MET A 248 -8.06 -9.32 16.57
N LEU A 249 -8.48 -10.50 17.05
CA LEU A 249 -7.88 -11.79 16.69
C LEU A 249 -6.35 -11.85 16.87
N GLY A 250 -5.83 -11.11 17.86
CA GLY A 250 -4.39 -11.00 18.14
C GLY A 250 -3.62 -10.07 17.19
N TYR A 251 -4.29 -9.32 16.32
CA TYR A 251 -3.67 -8.26 15.52
C TYR A 251 -3.96 -6.89 16.13
N CYS A 252 -2.94 -6.04 16.19
CA CYS A 252 -3.13 -4.61 16.43
C CYS A 252 -3.78 -3.98 15.20
N ILE A 253 -4.89 -3.26 15.37
CA ILE A 253 -5.62 -2.67 14.25
C ILE A 253 -5.00 -1.32 13.87
N SER A 254 -4.93 -1.05 12.57
CA SER A 254 -4.43 0.20 12.01
C SER A 254 -5.13 0.50 10.68
N PHE A 255 -4.94 1.73 10.20
CA PHE A 255 -5.42 2.18 8.90
C PHE A 255 -4.28 2.75 8.07
N ILE A 256 -4.20 2.28 6.83
CA ILE A 256 -3.28 2.84 5.84
C ILE A 256 -4.08 3.85 5.04
N ILE A 257 -3.81 5.13 5.23
CA ILE A 257 -4.59 6.23 4.67
C ILE A 257 -4.02 6.63 3.32
N LYS A 258 -4.88 6.83 2.32
CA LYS A 258 -4.48 7.36 1.01
C LYS A 258 -3.88 8.76 1.20
N SER A 259 -2.62 8.91 0.80
CA SER A 259 -1.93 10.20 0.81
C SER A 259 -2.22 10.96 -0.48
N ASN A 260 -2.32 12.29 -0.38
CA ASN A 260 -2.47 13.19 -1.53
C ASN A 260 -1.12 13.45 -2.22
#